data_AF-A0A8S0YHJ8-F1
#
_entry.id   AF-A0A8S0YHJ8-F1
#
_cell.length_a   1.000
_cell.length_b   1.000
_cell.length_c   1.000
_cell.angle_alpha   90.00
_cell.angle_beta   90.00
_cell.angle_gamma   90.00
#
_symmetry.space_group_name_H-M   'P 1'
#
loop_
_entity.id
_entity.type
_entity.pdbx_description
1 polymer ?
#
loop_
_entity_poly.entity_id
_entity_poly.type
_entity_poly.pdbx_seq_one_letter_code
_entity_poly.pdbx_strand_id
1 'polypeptide(L)'
;MDKNLKNTIRLVKKLQRKDILYMSDDMELRVEPNYQVLALIIEDVHLTMDKEHYDSIKDNREDFIYELAISSFKGEKLISEIDIKLMEHIIKEYIDFRDPFLIEDIYIFSVRMDKMQNLYNRALKQIKQGKFKNYIFH
;
A
#
# COMPACT_ATOMS: atom_id res chain seq x y z
N MET A 1 -33.78 -6.72 8.00
CA MET A 1 -32.43 -6.28 7.58
C MET A 1 -31.67 -7.49 7.08
N ASP A 2 -31.18 -7.45 5.84
CA ASP A 2 -30.45 -8.56 5.21
C ASP A 2 -29.26 -9.01 6.08
N LYS A 3 -29.07 -10.33 6.22
CA LYS A 3 -27.96 -10.94 6.98
C LYS A 3 -26.61 -10.48 6.43
N ASN A 4 -26.49 -10.31 5.12
CA ASN A 4 -25.28 -9.83 4.46
C ASN A 4 -24.99 -8.38 4.82
N LEU A 5 -26.00 -7.51 4.76
CA LEU A 5 -25.87 -6.10 5.16
C LEU A 5 -25.41 -5.95 6.62
N LYS A 6 -26.00 -6.74 7.53
CA LYS A 6 -25.61 -6.75 8.95
C LYS A 6 -24.15 -7.16 9.15
N ASN A 7 -23.68 -8.16 8.40
CA ASN A 7 -22.30 -8.63 8.48
C ASN A 7 -21.32 -7.58 7.92
N THR A 8 -21.64 -6.94 6.81
CA THR A 8 -20.83 -5.86 6.21
C THR A 8 -20.69 -4.69 7.17
N ILE A 9 -21.78 -4.19 7.74
CA ILE A 9 -21.74 -3.09 8.74
C ILE A 9 -20.88 -3.49 9.94
N ARG A 10 -21.00 -4.73 10.42
CA ARG A 10 -20.18 -5.23 11.54
C ARG A 10 -18.69 -5.24 11.20
N LEU A 11 -18.33 -5.65 9.98
CA LEU A 11 -16.95 -5.66 9.51
C LEU A 11 -16.39 -4.23 9.40
N VAL A 12 -17.13 -3.31 8.79
CA VAL A 12 -16.71 -1.91 8.64
C VAL A 12 -16.49 -1.26 10.00
N LYS A 13 -17.42 -1.45 10.95
CA LYS A 13 -17.24 -0.96 12.33
C LYS A 13 -16.01 -1.56 13.03
N LYS A 14 -15.67 -2.81 12.73
CA LYS A 14 -14.44 -3.45 13.27
C LYS A 14 -13.19 -2.79 12.68
N LEU A 15 -13.19 -2.48 11.38
CA LEU A 15 -12.08 -1.80 10.70
C LEU A 15 -11.94 -0.33 11.15
N GLN A 16 -13.06 0.34 11.41
CA GLN A 16 -13.08 1.71 11.95
C GLN A 16 -12.49 1.79 13.35
N ARG A 17 -12.79 0.83 14.23
CA ARG A 17 -12.14 0.75 15.55
C ARG A 17 -10.63 0.48 15.50
N LYS A 18 -10.13 0.01 14.36
CA LYS A 18 -8.70 -0.21 14.10
C LYS A 18 -8.06 0.97 13.36
N ASP A 19 -8.80 2.07 13.13
CA ASP A 19 -8.37 3.21 12.32
C ASP A 19 -7.94 2.83 10.89
N ILE A 20 -8.51 1.76 10.32
CA ILE A 20 -8.19 1.33 8.94
C ILE A 20 -9.13 1.98 7.92
N LEU A 21 -10.41 2.12 8.28
CA LEU A 21 -11.44 2.71 7.44
C LEU A 21 -12.28 3.69 8.26
N TYR A 22 -12.75 4.75 7.64
CA TYR A 22 -13.74 5.65 8.20
C TYR A 22 -15.05 5.43 7.46
N MET A 23 -16.15 5.28 8.18
CA MET A 23 -17.49 5.24 7.59
C MET A 23 -18.24 6.49 8.06
N SER A 24 -18.80 7.25 7.13
CA SER A 24 -19.67 8.38 7.46
C SER A 24 -20.97 7.88 8.07
N ASP A 25 -21.51 8.67 9.02
CA ASP A 25 -22.83 8.43 9.61
C ASP A 25 -23.97 9.01 8.72
N ASP A 26 -23.68 9.39 7.47
CA ASP A 26 -24.67 9.89 6.53
C ASP A 26 -25.49 8.75 5.88
N MET A 27 -26.63 9.11 5.28
CA MET A 27 -27.53 8.13 4.64
C MET A 27 -26.88 7.38 3.46
N GLU A 28 -25.74 7.87 2.95
CA GLU A 28 -25.03 7.27 1.82
C GLU A 28 -23.93 6.27 2.23
N LEU A 29 -23.63 6.11 3.52
CA LEU A 29 -22.65 5.14 4.05
C LEU A 29 -21.32 5.15 3.26
N ARG A 30 -20.73 6.33 3.08
CA ARG A 30 -19.45 6.46 2.38
C ARG A 30 -18.32 5.93 3.25
N VAL A 31 -17.47 5.09 2.66
CA VAL A 31 -16.30 4.52 3.33
C VAL A 31 -15.03 5.09 2.72
N GLU A 32 -14.12 5.55 3.57
CA GLU A 32 -12.81 6.07 3.18
C GLU A 32 -11.69 5.28 3.86
N PRO A 33 -10.64 4.86 3.15
CA PRO A 33 -9.49 4.23 3.79
C PRO A 33 -8.66 5.27 4.56
N ASN A 34 -7.91 4.81 5.56
CA ASN A 34 -6.90 5.63 6.21
C ASN A 34 -5.68 5.76 5.29
N TYR A 35 -5.54 6.92 4.65
CA TYR A 35 -4.42 7.16 3.73
C TYR A 35 -3.06 7.22 4.44
N GLN A 36 -3.02 7.41 5.76
CA GLN A 36 -1.77 7.30 6.53
C GLN A 36 -1.27 5.84 6.55
N VAL A 37 -2.17 4.89 6.78
CA VAL A 37 -1.81 3.47 6.77
C VAL A 37 -1.30 3.05 5.40
N LEU A 38 -1.95 3.51 4.33
CA LEU A 38 -1.48 3.23 2.97
C LEU A 38 -0.10 3.84 2.70
N ALA A 39 0.19 5.03 3.23
CA ALA A 39 1.49 5.69 3.09
C ALA A 39 2.60 4.85 3.71
N LEU A 40 2.37 4.41 4.96
CA LEU A 40 3.31 3.58 5.71
C LEU A 40 3.60 2.26 5.00
N ILE A 41 2.58 1.62 4.42
CA ILE A 41 2.79 0.38 3.65
C ILE A 41 3.68 0.65 2.42
N ILE A 42 3.44 1.76 1.69
CA ILE A 42 4.22 2.11 0.50
C ILE A 42 5.67 2.43 0.87
N GLU A 43 5.90 3.12 1.98
CA GLU A 43 7.24 3.46 2.47
C GLU A 43 8.03 2.23 2.95
N ASP A 44 7.35 1.17 3.36
CA ASP A 44 7.94 -0.08 3.83
C ASP A 44 8.19 -1.10 2.70
N VAL A 45 7.81 -0.78 1.46
CA VAL A 45 8.06 -1.65 0.29
C VAL A 45 9.56 -1.86 0.11
N HIS A 46 9.98 -3.09 -0.19
CA HIS A 46 11.37 -3.35 -0.54
C HIS A 46 11.68 -2.83 -1.94
N LEU A 47 12.57 -1.84 -2.04
CA LEU A 47 12.88 -1.14 -3.29
C LEU A 47 14.26 -1.48 -3.84
N THR A 48 14.79 -2.65 -3.50
CA THR A 48 16.12 -3.07 -3.96
C THR A 48 16.10 -4.46 -4.56
N MET A 49 16.94 -4.69 -5.55
CA MET A 49 17.13 -6.00 -6.16
C MET A 49 18.59 -6.17 -6.59
N ASP A 50 19.12 -7.38 -6.39
CA ASP A 50 20.44 -7.74 -6.90
C ASP A 50 20.48 -7.62 -8.43
N LYS A 51 21.60 -7.12 -8.97
CA LYS A 51 21.77 -6.89 -10.40
C LYS A 51 21.62 -8.16 -11.24
N GLU A 52 22.25 -9.27 -10.86
CA GLU A 52 22.18 -10.51 -11.63
C GLU A 52 20.73 -11.01 -11.69
N HIS A 53 20.04 -10.94 -10.55
CA HIS A 53 18.63 -11.31 -10.49
C HIS A 53 17.75 -10.39 -11.33
N TYR A 54 17.90 -9.07 -11.20
CA TYR A 54 17.15 -8.10 -11.99
C TYR A 54 17.38 -8.29 -13.49
N ASP A 55 18.64 -8.42 -13.92
CA ASP A 55 18.99 -8.59 -15.34
C ASP A 55 18.37 -9.84 -15.96
N SER A 56 18.12 -10.88 -15.14
CA SER A 56 17.46 -12.12 -15.58
C SER A 56 15.95 -11.99 -15.77
N ILE A 57 15.28 -11.03 -15.11
CA ILE A 57 13.82 -10.89 -15.12
C ILE A 57 13.30 -9.56 -15.68
N LYS A 58 14.17 -8.58 -15.95
CA LYS A 58 13.78 -7.20 -16.34
C LYS A 58 12.87 -7.12 -17.57
N ASP A 59 12.97 -8.07 -18.49
CA ASP A 59 12.16 -8.11 -19.70
C ASP A 59 10.75 -8.71 -19.45
N ASN A 60 10.56 -9.43 -18.34
CA ASN A 60 9.26 -9.90 -17.89
C ASN A 60 8.72 -9.04 -16.75
N ARG A 61 7.86 -8.09 -17.12
CA ARG A 61 7.25 -7.15 -16.18
C ARG A 61 6.43 -7.84 -15.07
N GLU A 62 5.76 -8.95 -15.35
CA GLU A 62 4.93 -9.62 -14.36
C GLU A 62 5.79 -10.33 -13.32
N ASP A 63 6.81 -11.09 -13.78
CA ASP A 63 7.77 -11.75 -12.90
C ASP A 63 8.51 -10.73 -12.04
N PHE A 64 8.96 -9.62 -12.63
CA PHE A 64 9.61 -8.52 -11.89
C PHE A 64 8.72 -7.97 -10.76
N ILE A 65 7.46 -7.66 -11.05
CA ILE A 65 6.54 -7.10 -10.04
C ILE A 65 6.26 -8.13 -8.95
N TYR A 66 6.09 -9.40 -9.32
CA TYR A 66 5.89 -10.49 -8.39
C TYR A 66 7.11 -10.66 -7.46
N GLU A 67 8.32 -10.70 -8.00
CA GLU A 67 9.55 -10.83 -7.21
C GLU A 67 9.73 -9.64 -6.26
N LEU A 68 9.47 -8.42 -6.71
CA LEU A 68 9.52 -7.25 -5.85
C LEU A 68 8.44 -7.31 -4.73
N ALA A 69 7.25 -7.82 -5.05
CA ALA A 69 6.18 -8.04 -4.07
C ALA A 69 6.61 -9.06 -3.01
N ILE A 70 7.14 -10.23 -3.42
CA ILE A 70 7.63 -11.26 -2.50
C ILE A 70 8.79 -10.75 -1.63
N SER A 71 9.71 -9.98 -2.22
CA SER A 71 10.85 -9.43 -1.50
C SER A 71 10.47 -8.50 -0.35
N SER A 72 9.30 -7.85 -0.46
CA SER A 72 8.75 -6.97 0.59
C SER A 72 8.28 -7.73 1.84
N PHE A 73 8.21 -9.07 1.78
CA PHE A 73 7.85 -9.92 2.92
C PHE A 73 9.03 -10.74 3.46
N LYS A 74 10.28 -10.40 3.10
CA LYS A 74 11.48 -11.12 3.57
C LYS A 74 11.52 -11.20 5.10
N GLY A 75 11.37 -12.41 5.63
CA GLY A 75 11.34 -12.69 7.07
C GLY A 75 10.00 -13.20 7.59
N GLU A 76 8.93 -13.11 6.79
CA GLU A 76 7.62 -13.67 7.12
C GLU A 76 7.54 -15.17 6.79
N LYS A 77 6.92 -15.94 7.70
CA LYS A 77 6.79 -17.40 7.55
C LYS A 77 5.57 -17.82 6.71
N LEU A 78 4.56 -16.94 6.60
CA LEU A 78 3.29 -17.23 5.94
C LEU A 78 2.78 -15.95 5.27
N ILE A 79 2.79 -15.94 3.94
CA ILE A 79 2.28 -14.83 3.13
C ILE A 79 1.05 -15.35 2.39
N SER A 80 -0.07 -14.63 2.47
CA SER A 80 -1.27 -15.03 1.73
C SER A 80 -1.22 -14.52 0.29
N GLU A 81 -1.92 -15.20 -0.62
CA GLU A 81 -2.05 -14.75 -2.01
C GLU A 81 -2.69 -13.36 -2.13
N ILE A 82 -3.54 -12.99 -1.15
CA ILE A 82 -4.17 -11.67 -1.09
C ILE A 82 -3.14 -10.59 -0.77
N ASP A 83 -2.20 -10.88 0.13
CA ASP A 83 -1.13 -9.95 0.52
C ASP A 83 -0.19 -9.69 -0.66
N ILE A 84 0.16 -10.74 -1.41
CA ILE A 84 0.96 -10.62 -2.64
C ILE A 84 0.23 -9.73 -3.65
N LYS A 85 -1.05 -10.00 -3.93
CA LYS A 85 -1.84 -9.20 -4.87
C LYS A 85 -1.96 -7.73 -4.46
N LEU A 86 -2.12 -7.46 -3.17
CA LEU A 86 -2.12 -6.10 -2.64
C LEU A 86 -0.77 -5.42 -2.90
N MET A 87 0.33 -6.11 -2.62
CA MET A 87 1.67 -5.58 -2.79
C MET A 87 2.02 -5.34 -4.27
N GLU A 88 1.64 -6.24 -5.17
CA GLU A 88 1.77 -6.02 -6.61
C GLU A 88 1.01 -4.78 -7.07
N HIS A 89 -0.20 -4.55 -6.54
CA HIS A 89 -0.99 -3.37 -6.87
C HIS A 89 -0.30 -2.08 -6.39
N ILE A 90 0.26 -2.11 -5.18
CA ILE A 90 1.05 -1.02 -4.63
C ILE A 90 2.27 -0.73 -5.52
N ILE A 91 3.02 -1.77 -5.90
CA ILE A 91 4.19 -1.65 -6.78
C ILE A 91 3.81 -1.04 -8.13
N LYS A 92 2.75 -1.56 -8.78
CA LYS A 92 2.26 -1.07 -10.08
C LYS A 92 1.90 0.42 -10.05
N GLU A 93 1.28 0.86 -8.96
CA GLU A 93 0.72 2.21 -8.83
C GLU A 93 1.75 3.24 -8.34
N TYR A 94 2.56 2.87 -7.33
CA TYR A 94 3.39 3.80 -6.57
C TYR A 94 4.88 3.68 -6.82
N ILE A 95 5.39 2.60 -7.42
CA ILE A 95 6.83 2.43 -7.66
C ILE A 95 7.15 2.76 -9.12
N ASP A 96 8.21 3.54 -9.33
CA ASP A 96 8.83 3.69 -10.65
C ASP A 96 9.98 2.70 -10.81
N PHE A 97 9.69 1.67 -11.59
CA PHE A 97 10.61 0.60 -11.95
C PHE A 97 11.13 0.71 -13.38
N ARG A 98 10.84 1.81 -14.09
CA ARG A 98 11.30 2.01 -15.48
C ARG A 98 12.71 2.54 -15.57
N ASP A 99 13.18 3.24 -14.54
CA ASP A 99 14.49 3.87 -14.50
C ASP A 99 15.13 3.68 -13.12
N PRO A 100 15.60 2.47 -12.79
CA PRO A 100 16.24 2.18 -11.52
C PRO A 100 17.68 2.69 -11.47
N PHE A 101 18.14 3.06 -10.28
CA PHE A 101 19.54 3.44 -10.05
C PHE A 101 20.37 2.19 -9.75
N LEU A 102 21.58 2.10 -10.31
CA LEU A 102 22.52 1.03 -9.97
C LEU A 102 23.60 1.56 -9.02
N ILE A 103 23.72 0.96 -7.83
CA ILE A 103 24.74 1.28 -6.83
C ILE A 103 25.31 -0.04 -6.29
N GLU A 104 26.62 -0.25 -6.39
CA GLU A 104 27.31 -1.42 -5.81
C GLU A 104 26.62 -2.76 -6.15
N ASP A 105 26.32 -2.98 -7.44
CA ASP A 105 25.61 -4.16 -7.97
C ASP A 105 24.19 -4.39 -7.42
N ILE A 106 23.58 -3.35 -6.86
CA ILE A 106 22.17 -3.34 -6.42
C ILE A 106 21.39 -2.32 -7.24
N TYR A 107 20.29 -2.77 -7.85
CA TYR A 107 19.28 -1.87 -8.41
C TYR A 107 18.38 -1.32 -7.31
N ILE A 108 18.17 -0.01 -7.32
CA ILE A 108 17.33 0.73 -6.40
C ILE A 108 16.19 1.39 -7.18
N PHE A 109 14.97 1.08 -6.79
CA PHE A 109 13.74 1.61 -7.38
C PHE A 109 13.27 2.83 -6.60
N SER A 110 12.58 3.75 -7.29
CA SER A 110 12.08 4.97 -6.66
C SER A 110 10.58 4.92 -6.46
N VAL A 111 10.09 5.59 -5.43
CA VAL A 111 8.66 5.83 -5.25
C VAL A 111 8.24 7.02 -6.12
N ARG A 112 7.08 6.92 -6.75
CA ARG A 112 6.44 8.01 -7.50
C ARG A 112 6.01 9.12 -6.54
N MET A 113 6.85 10.14 -6.43
CA MET A 113 6.68 11.21 -5.45
C MET A 113 5.39 12.02 -5.65
N ASP A 114 4.91 12.17 -6.90
CA ASP A 114 3.64 12.82 -7.20
C ASP A 114 2.44 12.06 -6.60
N LYS A 115 2.46 10.72 -6.68
CA LYS A 115 1.45 9.84 -6.09
C LYS A 115 1.51 9.87 -4.58
N MET A 116 2.71 9.79 -4.00
CA MET A 116 2.90 9.90 -2.54
C MET A 116 2.46 11.25 -2.01
N GLN A 117 2.79 12.35 -2.69
CA GLN A 117 2.34 13.68 -2.27
C GLN A 117 0.82 13.81 -2.30
N ASN A 118 0.15 13.24 -3.32
CA ASN A 118 -1.32 13.19 -3.36
C ASN A 118 -1.89 12.42 -2.16
N LEU A 119 -1.30 11.26 -1.85
CA LEU A 119 -1.68 10.42 -0.73
C LEU A 119 -1.54 11.17 0.61
N TYR A 120 -0.41 11.85 0.82
CA TYR A 120 -0.18 12.70 2.00
C TYR A 120 -1.18 13.84 2.11
N ASN A 121 -1.51 14.51 1.00
CA ASN A 121 -2.52 15.56 1.00
C ASN A 121 -3.92 15.03 1.41
N ARG A 122 -4.28 13.81 0.97
CA ARG A 122 -5.52 13.16 1.40
C ARG A 122 -5.49 12.79 2.87
N ALA A 123 -4.38 12.25 3.37
CA ALA A 123 -4.19 11.94 4.79
C ALA A 123 -4.34 13.19 5.65
N LEU A 124 -3.67 14.30 5.29
CA LEU A 124 -3.78 15.59 5.97
C LEU A 124 -5.23 16.10 5.99
N LYS A 125 -5.96 15.95 4.89
CA LYS A 125 -7.39 16.31 4.84
C LYS A 125 -8.22 15.49 5.83
N GLN A 126 -7.98 14.18 5.92
CA GLN A 126 -8.70 13.32 6.86
C GLN A 126 -8.41 13.65 8.32
N ILE A 127 -7.15 13.99 8.64
CA ILE A 127 -6.75 14.46 9.97
C ILE A 127 -7.45 15.78 10.31
N LYS A 128 -7.43 16.76 9.41
CA LYS A 128 -8.11 18.06 9.60
C LYS A 128 -9.63 17.91 9.80
N GLN A 129 -10.22 16.88 9.19
CA GLN A 129 -11.64 16.55 9.35
C GLN A 129 -11.94 15.73 10.61
N GLY A 130 -10.93 15.38 11.41
CA GLY A 130 -11.09 14.57 12.62
C GLY A 130 -11.45 13.11 12.36
N LYS A 131 -11.30 12.62 11.11
CA LYS A 131 -11.67 11.25 10.73
C LYS A 131 -10.71 10.20 11.31
N PHE A 132 -9.43 10.55 11.40
CA PHE A 132 -8.38 9.72 11.96
C PHE A 132 -7.45 10.59 12.81
N LYS A 133 -6.79 9.97 13.80
CA LYS A 133 -5.69 10.63 14.52
C LYS A 133 -4.48 10.76 13.61
N ASN A 134 -3.64 11.77 13.88
CA ASN A 134 -2.36 11.93 13.21
C ASN A 134 -1.34 10.93 13.78
N TYR A 135 -0.69 10.17 12.92
CA TYR A 135 0.36 9.22 13.28
C TYR A 135 1.70 9.47 12.56
N ILE A 136 1.68 10.21 11.45
CA ILE A 136 2.85 10.42 10.57
C ILE A 136 3.46 11.81 10.74
N PHE A 137 2.63 12.85 10.92
CA PHE A 137 3.08 14.25 10.93
C PHE A 137 3.27 14.81 12.34
N HIS A 138 3.94 14.05 13.21
CA HIS A 138 4.24 14.49 14.58
C HIS A 138 5.37 15.50 14.63
#